data_AF-A0A254PUX8-F1
#
_entry.id   AF-A0A254PUX8-F1
#
_cell.length_a   1.000
_cell.length_b   1.000
_cell.length_c   1.000
_cell.angle_alpha   90.00
_cell.angle_beta   90.00
_cell.angle_gamma   90.00
#
_symmetry.space_group_name_H-M   'P 1'
#
loop_
_entity.id
_entity.type
_entity.pdbx_description
1 polymer ?
#
loop_
_entity_poly.entity_id
_entity_poly.type
_entity_poly.pdbx_seq_one_letter_code
_entity_poly.pdbx_strand_id
1 'polypeptide(L)' 'MALALLACSSYPDINSDPAKNNKATFQRDAIDCAQSYPDSGSGVHVKQRIGCMNIKGWH' A
#
# COMPACT_ATOMS: atom_id res chain seq x y z
N MET A 1 18.47 -20.95 13.62
CA MET A 1 18.35 -19.87 12.61
C MET A 1 16.89 -19.77 12.22
N ALA A 2 16.19 -18.74 12.72
CA ALA A 2 14.79 -18.51 12.36
C ALA A 2 14.77 -17.89 10.95
N LEU A 3 14.30 -18.66 9.96
CA LEU A 3 13.98 -18.11 8.65
C LEU A 3 12.75 -17.21 8.82
N ALA A 4 12.97 -15.90 8.84
CA ALA A 4 11.90 -14.93 8.76
C ALA A 4 11.13 -15.21 7.46
N LEU A 5 9.86 -15.59 7.60
CA LEU A 5 8.90 -15.64 6.50
C LEU A 5 8.92 -14.26 5.85
N LEU A 6 9.52 -14.16 4.66
CA LEU A 6 9.24 -13.05 3.76
C LEU A 6 7.76 -13.19 3.41
N ALA A 7 6.91 -12.58 4.23
CA ALA A 7 5.52 -12.39 3.87
C ALA A 7 5.54 -11.78 2.47
N CYS A 8 4.97 -12.48 1.49
CA CYS A 8 4.63 -11.87 0.21
C CYS A 8 3.74 -10.69 0.57
N SER A 9 4.30 -9.50 0.66
CA SER A 9 3.56 -8.29 0.94
C SER A 9 2.78 -7.97 -0.33
N SER A 10 1.58 -8.55 -0.41
CA SER A 10 0.59 -8.16 -1.40
C SER A 10 0.26 -6.69 -1.20
N TYR A 11 0.03 -6.00 -2.31
CA TYR A 11 -0.45 -4.63 -2.21
C TYR A 11 -1.89 -4.67 -1.67
N PRO A 12 -2.22 -3.85 -0.67
CA PRO A 12 -3.54 -3.89 -0.04
C PRO A 12 -4.61 -3.50 -1.04
N ASP A 13 -5.72 -4.23 -1.09
CA ASP A 13 -6.78 -4.08 -2.08
C ASP A 13 -8.19 -3.96 -1.46
N ILE A 14 -8.31 -4.11 -0.14
CA ILE A 14 -9.57 -3.99 0.60
C ILE A 14 -9.50 -2.80 1.56
N ASN A 15 -10.43 -1.85 1.46
CA ASN A 15 -10.55 -0.79 2.47
C ASN A 15 -11.43 -1.25 3.65
N SER A 16 -10.98 -0.97 4.87
CA SER A 16 -11.72 -1.18 6.13
C SER A 16 -13.05 -0.43 6.17
N ASP A 17 -13.15 0.71 5.48
CA ASP A 17 -14.39 1.46 5.28
C ASP A 17 -15.10 0.94 4.00
N PRO A 18 -16.27 0.28 4.11
CA PRO A 18 -16.99 -0.25 2.96
C PRO A 18 -17.42 0.83 1.96
N ALA A 19 -17.64 2.06 2.40
CA ALA A 19 -17.98 3.16 1.50
C ALA A 19 -16.79 3.58 0.63
N LYS A 20 -15.56 3.34 1.10
CA LYS A 20 -14.29 3.63 0.41
C LYS A 20 -13.72 2.42 -0.31
N ASN A 21 -14.25 1.23 -0.08
CA ASN A 21 -13.81 -0.01 -0.75
C ASN A 21 -14.30 -0.09 -2.21
N ASN A 22 -13.84 0.86 -3.04
CA ASN A 22 -14.19 0.97 -4.44
C ASN A 22 -12.97 1.42 -5.27
N LYS A 23 -13.01 1.13 -6.57
CA LYS A 23 -11.90 1.39 -7.49
C LYS A 23 -11.49 2.87 -7.55
N ALA A 24 -12.45 3.79 -7.50
CA ALA A 24 -12.17 5.22 -7.60
C ALA A 24 -11.36 5.73 -6.40
N THR A 25 -11.72 5.27 -5.20
CA THR A 25 -11.01 5.63 -3.97
C THR A 25 -9.64 4.97 -3.92
N PHE A 26 -9.57 3.67 -4.28
CA PHE A 26 -8.30 2.94 -4.38
C PHE A 26 -7.30 3.67 -5.28
N GLN A 27 -7.71 4.04 -6.50
CA GLN A 27 -6.84 4.71 -7.45
C GLN A 27 -6.35 6.06 -6.94
N ARG A 28 -7.25 6.85 -6.34
CA ARG A 28 -6.91 8.16 -5.78
C ARG A 28 -5.88 8.03 -4.64
N ASP A 29 -6.10 7.08 -3.74
CA ASP A 29 -5.19 6.83 -2.62
C ASP A 29 -3.85 6.24 -3.06
N ALA A 30 -3.86 5.31 -4.02
CA ALA A 30 -2.64 4.72 -4.57
C ALA A 30 -1.77 5.78 -5.27
N ILE A 31 -2.38 6.71 -6.01
CA ILE A 31 -1.67 7.83 -6.66
C ILE A 31 -1.10 8.78 -5.60
N ASP A 32 -1.90 9.18 -4.62
CA ASP A 32 -1.46 10.06 -3.51
C ASP A 32 -0.26 9.46 -2.76
N CYS A 33 -0.32 8.16 -2.45
CA CYS A 33 0.78 7.42 -1.86
C CYS A 33 2.00 7.33 -2.79
N ALA A 34 1.80 7.14 -4.10
CA ALA A 34 2.90 7.10 -5.06
C ALA A 34 3.60 8.46 -5.24
N GLN A 35 2.85 9.57 -5.16
CA GLN A 35 3.39 10.92 -5.20
C GLN A 35 4.17 11.26 -3.93
N SER A 36 3.69 10.80 -2.78
CA SER A 36 4.37 10.97 -1.48
C SER A 36 5.64 10.14 -1.37
N TYR A 37 5.65 8.95 -1.98
CA TYR A 37 6.77 8.02 -2.00
C TYR A 37 7.17 7.71 -3.46
N PRO A 38 7.81 8.66 -4.14
CA PRO A 38 8.24 8.51 -5.53
C PRO A 38 9.26 7.38 -5.65
N ASP A 39 9.36 6.82 -6.85
CA ASP A 39 10.34 5.78 -7.13
C ASP A 39 11.76 6.35 -6.99
N SER A 40 12.49 5.87 -5.99
CA SER A 40 13.86 6.29 -5.68
C SER A 40 14.92 5.35 -6.26
N GLY A 41 14.54 4.47 -7.20
CA GLY A 41 15.44 3.45 -7.77
C GLY A 41 15.75 2.29 -6.81
N SER A 42 15.12 2.29 -5.64
CA SER A 42 15.20 1.22 -4.64
C SER A 42 13.80 0.69 -4.35
N GLY A 43 13.61 -0.63 -4.24
CA GLY A 43 12.29 -1.25 -3.95
C GLY A 43 11.67 -0.87 -2.60
N VAL A 44 12.32 0.01 -1.82
CA VAL A 44 11.86 0.55 -0.55
C VAL A 44 10.58 1.37 -0.72
N HIS A 45 10.43 2.09 -1.84
CA HIS A 45 9.23 2.90 -2.10
C HIS A 45 7.95 2.05 -2.16
N VAL A 46 8.03 0.78 -2.56
CA VAL A 46 6.88 -0.14 -2.57
C VAL A 46 6.37 -0.39 -1.15
N LYS A 47 7.27 -0.68 -0.21
CA LYS A 47 6.91 -0.88 1.20
C LYS A 47 6.33 0.40 1.82
N GLN A 48 6.88 1.56 1.46
CA GLN A 48 6.37 2.85 1.91
C GLN A 48 4.96 3.14 1.37
N ARG A 49 4.70 2.84 0.09
CA ARG A 49 3.36 2.95 -0.52
C ARG A 49 2.36 2.00 0.14
N ILE A 50 2.75 0.76 0.42
CA ILE A 50 1.91 -0.19 1.17
C ILE A 50 1.59 0.36 2.56
N GLY A 51 2.60 0.87 3.29
CA GLY A 51 2.39 1.52 4.58
C GLY A 51 1.45 2.73 4.51
N CYS A 52 1.57 3.55 3.47
CA CYS A 52 0.67 4.67 3.22
C CYS A 52 -0.77 4.23 2.98
N MET A 53 -0.97 3.18 2.18
CA MET A 53 -2.29 2.58 1.95
C MET A 53 -2.88 2.02 3.26
N ASN A 54 -2.07 1.37 4.09
CA ASN A 54 -2.49 0.88 5.41
C ASN A 54 -2.99 2.01 6.33
N ILE A 55 -2.33 3.17 6.33
CA ILE A 55 -2.76 4.34 7.12
C ILE A 55 -4.11 4.88 6.61
N LYS A 56 -4.39 4.72 5.31
CA LYS A 56 -5.67 5.09 4.68
C LYS A 56 -6.76 4.02 4.86
N GLY A 57 -6.45 2.93 5.57
CA GLY A 57 -7.38 1.86 5.90
C GLY A 57 -7.43 0.71 4.89
N TRP A 58 -6.50 0.66 3.93
CA TRP A 58 -6.40 -0.45 2.98
C TRP A 58 -5.55 -1.60 3.56
N HIS A 59 -5.98 -2.86 3.40
CA HIS A 59 -5.28 -4.06 3.86
C HIS A 59 -5.20 -5.14 2.78
#